data_AF-T2SD96-F1
#
_entry.id   AF-T2SD96-F1
#
_cell.length_a   1.000
_cell.length_b   1.000
_cell.length_c   1.000
_cell.angle_alpha   90.00
_cell.angle_beta   90.00
_cell.angle_gamma   90.00
#
_symmetry.space_group_name_H-M   'P 1'
#
loop_
_entity.id
_entity.type
_entity.pdbx_description
1 polymer ?
#
loop_
_entity_poly.entity_id
_entity_poly.type
_entity_poly.pdbx_seq_one_letter_code
_entity_poly.pdbx_strand_id
1 'polypeptide(L)'
;MKRKSRKPRKSKKQIEIKEIKLSTQIAQNDINYKVKHAREFIEANKHVKFKVVLKGRESQNSKAGLDVLFRVQTMMEDLANPEKEPKTEGRFVSWMFVPKAKEAPKNEKKAKENNPPFNHINLMKGENHAKNED
;
A
#
# COMPACT_ATOMS: atom_id res chain seq x y z
N MET A 1 34.44 3.41 42.05
CA MET A 1 34.46 2.72 40.74
C MET A 1 33.38 1.65 40.68
N LYS A 2 32.19 1.89 40.09
CA LYS A 2 31.36 0.81 39.51
C LYS A 2 30.30 1.38 38.55
N ARG A 3 30.68 1.55 37.29
CA ARG A 3 29.76 1.80 36.17
C ARG A 3 28.88 0.55 36.03
N LYS A 4 27.65 0.59 36.57
CA LYS A 4 26.65 -0.46 36.34
C LYS A 4 26.09 -0.24 34.94
N SER A 5 26.79 -0.81 33.95
CA SER A 5 26.42 -0.86 32.55
C SER A 5 25.00 -1.39 32.42
N ARG A 6 24.03 -0.50 32.27
CA ARG A 6 22.67 -0.86 31.86
C ARG A 6 22.79 -1.39 30.44
N LYS A 7 22.75 -2.72 30.32
CA LYS A 7 22.69 -3.44 29.04
C LYS A 7 21.71 -2.71 28.12
N PRO A 8 22.07 -2.40 26.86
CA PRO A 8 21.15 -1.76 25.94
C PRO A 8 19.90 -2.64 25.83
N ARG A 9 18.76 -2.10 26.27
CA ARG A 9 17.46 -2.76 26.08
C ARG A 9 17.37 -3.03 24.59
N LYS A 10 17.31 -4.31 24.20
CA LYS A 10 17.04 -4.74 22.82
C LYS A 10 15.93 -3.83 22.30
N SER A 11 16.26 -2.95 21.36
CA SER A 11 15.31 -2.05 20.75
C SER A 11 14.20 -2.92 20.19
N LYS A 12 13.01 -2.86 20.79
CA LYS A 12 11.83 -3.49 20.22
C LYS A 12 11.75 -2.96 18.79
N LYS A 13 11.83 -3.85 17.79
CA LYS A 13 11.55 -3.47 16.40
C LYS A 13 10.16 -2.86 16.41
N GLN A 14 10.07 -1.54 16.24
CA GLN A 14 8.79 -0.87 16.09
C GLN A 14 8.22 -1.34 14.77
N ILE A 15 7.08 -2.02 14.84
CA ILE A 15 6.34 -2.41 13.65
C ILE A 15 5.77 -1.13 13.06
N GLU A 16 6.31 -0.74 11.91
CA GLU A 16 5.88 0.45 11.21
C GLU A 16 4.59 0.15 10.43
N ILE A 17 3.62 1.06 10.50
CA ILE A 17 2.36 0.97 9.76
C ILE A 17 2.48 1.92 8.56
N LYS A 18 2.36 1.38 7.34
CA LYS A 18 2.30 2.16 6.11
C LYS A 18 0.86 2.28 5.64
N GLU A 19 0.42 3.51 5.35
CA GLU A 19 -0.90 3.74 4.78
C GLU A 19 -0.81 3.85 3.25
N ILE A 20 -1.67 3.12 2.55
CA ILE A 20 -1.80 3.20 1.08
C ILE A 20 -3.20 3.72 0.76
N LYS A 21 -3.24 4.89 0.12
CA LYS A 21 -4.50 5.52 -0.31
C LYS A 21 -4.90 5.01 -1.70
N LEU A 22 -6.16 4.62 -1.81
CA LEU A 22 -6.85 4.13 -3.00
C LEU A 22 -8.08 4.99 -3.27
N SER A 23 -8.58 4.99 -4.50
CA SER A 23 -9.84 5.65 -4.88
C SER A 23 -10.87 4.60 -5.31
N THR A 24 -12.17 4.91 -5.21
CA THR A 24 -13.24 4.01 -5.67
C THR A 24 -13.13 3.68 -7.17
N GLN A 25 -12.72 4.64 -8.00
CA GLN A 25 -12.54 4.48 -9.45
C GLN A 25 -11.06 4.27 -9.83
N ILE A 26 -10.34 3.45 -9.07
CA ILE A 26 -8.94 3.15 -9.37
C ILE A 26 -8.83 2.20 -10.58
N ALA A 27 -7.92 2.51 -11.51
CA ALA A 27 -7.64 1.66 -12.66
C ALA A 27 -6.84 0.42 -12.25
N GLN A 28 -7.06 -0.72 -12.94
CA GLN A 28 -6.38 -1.98 -12.61
C GLN A 28 -4.85 -1.85 -12.57
N ASN A 29 -4.26 -1.10 -13.50
CA ASN A 29 -2.81 -0.87 -13.53
C ASN A 29 -2.30 -0.15 -12.26
N ASP A 30 -3.06 0.83 -11.76
CA ASP A 30 -2.72 1.57 -10.53
C ASP A 30 -2.89 0.69 -9.29
N ILE A 31 -3.92 -0.17 -9.25
CA ILE A 31 -4.07 -1.17 -8.18
C ILE A 31 -2.84 -2.08 -8.15
N ASN A 32 -2.45 -2.65 -9.29
CA ASN A 32 -1.31 -3.55 -9.38
C ASN A 32 -0.02 -2.88 -8.87
N TYR A 33 0.22 -1.62 -9.26
CA TYR A 33 1.37 -0.86 -8.79
C TYR A 33 1.35 -0.68 -7.27
N LYS A 34 0.21 -0.29 -6.69
CA LYS A 34 0.07 -0.10 -5.23
C LYS A 34 0.16 -1.41 -4.46
N VAL A 35 -0.36 -2.50 -5.00
CA VAL A 35 -0.23 -3.85 -4.42
C VAL A 35 1.23 -4.27 -4.40
N LYS A 36 2.00 -4.02 -5.46
CA LYS A 36 3.44 -4.31 -5.48
C LYS A 36 4.18 -3.61 -4.33
N HIS A 37 3.90 -2.32 -4.12
CA HIS A 37 4.49 -1.56 -3.00
C HIS A 37 4.05 -2.11 -1.64
N ALA A 38 2.78 -2.50 -1.52
CA ALA A 38 2.26 -3.10 -0.31
C ALA A 38 2.97 -4.41 0.03
N ARG A 39 3.23 -5.25 -0.98
CA ARG A 39 3.99 -6.49 -0.85
C ARG A 39 5.40 -6.23 -0.32
N GLU A 40 6.11 -5.25 -0.89
CA GLU A 40 7.44 -4.85 -0.42
C GLU A 40 7.44 -4.42 1.07
N PHE A 41 6.40 -3.70 1.51
CA PHE A 41 6.26 -3.33 2.92
C PHE A 41 6.00 -4.54 3.83
N ILE A 42 5.14 -5.46 3.39
CA ILE A 42 4.82 -6.69 4.11
C ILE A 42 6.07 -7.57 4.24
N GLU A 43 6.86 -7.71 3.18
CA GLU A 43 8.15 -8.44 3.20
C GLU A 43 9.16 -7.79 4.17
N ALA A 44 9.16 -6.45 4.25
CA ALA A 44 9.93 -5.70 5.24
C ALA A 44 9.38 -5.80 6.68
N ASN A 45 8.41 -6.70 6.96
CA ASN A 45 7.75 -6.88 8.25
C ASN A 45 7.03 -5.62 8.76
N LYS A 46 6.45 -4.84 7.83
CA LYS A 46 5.63 -3.67 8.15
C LYS A 46 4.16 -4.01 7.94
N HIS A 47 3.29 -3.36 8.70
CA HIS A 47 1.86 -3.49 8.50
C HIS A 47 1.40 -2.50 7.44
N VAL A 48 0.40 -2.88 6.66
CA VAL A 48 -0.14 -2.01 5.61
C VAL A 48 -1.61 -1.74 5.89
N LYS A 49 -1.98 -0.46 5.99
CA LYS A 49 -3.37 -0.02 6.08
C LYS A 49 -3.79 0.55 4.73
N PHE A 50 -4.66 -0.16 4.02
CA PHE A 50 -5.30 0.39 2.83
C PHE A 50 -6.43 1.30 3.22
N LYS A 51 -6.56 2.43 2.53
CA LYS A 51 -7.60 3.44 2.76
C LYS A 51 -8.19 3.86 1.42
N VAL A 52 -9.41 3.44 1.14
CA VAL A 52 -10.16 3.85 -0.05
C VAL A 52 -10.93 5.12 0.27
N VAL A 53 -10.74 6.15 -0.54
CA VAL A 53 -11.53 7.39 -0.47
C VAL A 53 -12.83 7.19 -1.22
N LEU A 54 -13.97 7.35 -0.52
CA LEU A 54 -15.29 7.41 -1.12
C LEU A 54 -15.50 8.84 -1.63
N LYS A 55 -15.76 9.01 -2.92
CA LYS A 55 -16.01 10.33 -3.54
C LYS A 55 -17.50 10.56 -3.77
N GLY A 56 -17.99 11.76 -3.45
CA GLY A 56 -19.33 12.23 -3.82
C GLY A 56 -20.47 11.58 -3.02
N ARG A 57 -21.59 11.29 -3.71
CA ARG A 57 -22.80 10.68 -3.14
C ARG A 57 -22.60 9.23 -2.68
N GLU A 58 -21.45 8.63 -3.00
CA GLU A 58 -21.08 7.27 -2.61
C GLU A 58 -20.58 7.16 -1.16
N SER A 59 -20.48 8.26 -0.41
CA SER A 59 -20.14 8.17 1.03
C SER A 59 -21.17 7.35 1.83
N GLN A 60 -22.39 7.16 1.31
CA GLN A 60 -23.39 6.24 1.89
C GLN A 60 -23.23 4.79 1.39
N ASN A 61 -22.52 4.58 0.28
CA ASN A 61 -22.35 3.28 -0.34
C ASN A 61 -20.90 2.78 -0.18
N SER A 62 -20.59 2.22 0.99
CA SER A 62 -19.29 1.59 1.26
C SER A 62 -18.98 0.42 0.32
N LYS A 63 -19.97 -0.13 -0.41
CA LYS A 63 -19.81 -1.32 -1.26
C LYS A 63 -18.72 -1.15 -2.32
N ALA A 64 -18.63 0.01 -2.96
CA ALA A 64 -17.60 0.26 -3.97
C ALA A 64 -16.19 0.27 -3.36
N GLY A 65 -16.04 0.85 -2.15
CA GLY A 65 -14.77 0.83 -1.43
C GLY A 65 -14.39 -0.57 -0.95
N LEU A 66 -15.36 -1.35 -0.50
CA LEU A 66 -15.18 -2.74 -0.11
C LEU A 66 -14.73 -3.60 -1.30
N ASP A 67 -15.35 -3.46 -2.46
CA ASP A 67 -14.99 -4.24 -3.66
C ASP A 67 -13.52 -4.05 -4.04
N VAL A 68 -13.04 -2.80 -4.05
CA VAL A 68 -11.63 -2.48 -4.31
C VAL A 68 -10.72 -3.14 -3.27
N LEU A 69 -11.11 -3.11 -1.99
CA LEU A 69 -10.31 -3.73 -0.93
C LEU A 69 -10.29 -5.25 -1.02
N PHE A 70 -11.40 -5.90 -1.39
CA PHE A 70 -11.46 -7.34 -1.63
C PHE A 70 -10.57 -7.76 -2.80
N ARG A 71 -10.54 -6.98 -3.89
CA ARG A 71 -9.59 -7.24 -5.00
C ARG A 71 -8.14 -7.18 -4.53
N VAL A 72 -7.80 -6.19 -3.72
CA VAL A 72 -6.46 -6.05 -3.12
C VAL A 72 -6.14 -7.22 -2.20
N GLN A 73 -7.11 -7.66 -1.38
CA GLN A 73 -6.95 -8.84 -0.52
C GLN A 73 -6.59 -10.08 -1.34
N THR A 74 -7.35 -10.40 -2.39
CA THR A 74 -7.08 -11.58 -3.24
C THR A 74 -5.66 -11.54 -3.84
N MET A 75 -5.18 -10.35 -4.20
CA MET A 75 -3.82 -10.18 -4.72
C MET A 75 -2.73 -10.21 -3.64
N MET A 76 -3.06 -10.13 -2.35
CA MET A 76 -2.09 -10.12 -1.25
C MET A 76 -2.23 -11.30 -0.30
N GLU A 77 -3.21 -12.15 -0.51
CA GLU A 77 -3.49 -13.33 0.32
C GLU A 77 -2.30 -14.28 0.39
N ASP A 78 -1.36 -14.23 -0.55
CA ASP A 78 -0.13 -15.02 -0.51
C ASP A 78 0.86 -14.59 0.58
N LEU A 79 0.93 -13.29 0.91
CA LEU A 79 1.95 -12.71 1.81
C LEU A 79 1.37 -12.11 3.09
N ALA A 80 0.12 -11.66 3.08
CA ALA A 80 -0.50 -10.94 4.18
C ALA A 80 -1.86 -11.51 4.55
N ASN A 81 -2.23 -11.35 5.82
CA ASN A 81 -3.56 -11.64 6.31
C ASN A 81 -4.24 -10.36 6.78
N PRO A 82 -5.57 -10.24 6.59
CA PRO A 82 -6.33 -9.16 7.22
C PRO A 82 -6.29 -9.30 8.74
N GLU A 83 -6.02 -8.21 9.45
CA GLU A 83 -6.03 -8.24 10.93
C GLU A 83 -7.46 -8.28 11.48
N LYS A 84 -8.35 -7.51 10.87
CA LYS A 84 -9.75 -7.29 11.26
C LYS A 84 -10.57 -7.08 10.01
N GLU A 85 -11.88 -7.05 10.10
CA GLU A 85 -12.75 -6.70 8.98
C GLU A 85 -12.55 -5.25 8.50
N PRO A 86 -12.84 -4.95 7.23
CA PRO A 86 -12.76 -3.59 6.69
C PRO A 86 -13.73 -2.66 7.43
N LYS A 87 -13.22 -1.52 7.89
CA LYS A 87 -13.99 -0.52 8.65
C LYS A 87 -14.29 0.69 7.78
N THR A 88 -15.56 1.08 7.76
CA THR A 88 -15.97 2.36 7.17
C THR A 88 -15.78 3.47 8.20
N GLU A 89 -14.97 4.48 7.85
CA GLU A 89 -14.70 5.69 8.64
C GLU A 89 -15.22 6.91 7.85
N GLY A 90 -16.55 7.08 7.83
CA GLY A 90 -17.25 8.17 7.15
C GLY A 90 -17.02 8.17 5.64
N ARG A 91 -16.11 9.05 5.19
CA ARG A 91 -15.74 9.24 3.77
C ARG A 91 -14.62 8.30 3.30
N PHE A 92 -14.19 7.37 4.14
CA PHE A 92 -13.15 6.40 3.80
C PHE A 92 -13.56 4.99 4.22
N VAL A 93 -13.09 3.98 3.50
CA VAL A 93 -13.10 2.58 3.96
C VAL A 93 -11.65 2.17 4.14
N SER A 94 -11.32 1.59 5.29
CA SER A 94 -9.95 1.16 5.56
C SER A 94 -9.86 -0.28 6.04
N TRP A 95 -8.77 -0.93 5.67
CA TRP A 95 -8.49 -2.31 6.04
C TRP A 95 -7.00 -2.50 6.30
N MET A 96 -6.66 -3.07 7.45
CA MET A 96 -5.28 -3.35 7.83
C MET A 96 -4.91 -4.80 7.54
N PHE A 97 -3.74 -4.96 6.93
CA PHE A 97 -3.12 -6.23 6.60
C PHE A 97 -1.81 -6.36 7.37
N VAL A 98 -1.64 -7.53 7.96
CA VAL A 98 -0.45 -7.94 8.70
C VAL A 98 0.31 -8.99 7.89
N PRO A 99 1.65 -9.00 7.94
CA PRO A 99 2.42 -10.04 7.28
C PRO A 99 2.03 -11.41 7.83
N LYS A 100 1.74 -12.37 6.93
CA LYS A 100 1.72 -13.78 7.33
C LYS A 100 3.11 -14.09 7.83
N ALA A 101 3.22 -14.64 9.04
CA ALA A 101 4.50 -15.00 9.63
C ALA A 101 5.19 -16.07 8.77
N LYS A 102 5.89 -15.64 7.72
CA LYS A 102 7.07 -16.36 7.24
C LYS A 102 8.11 -16.15 8.33
N GLU A 103 8.71 -17.25 8.77
CA GLU A 103 9.88 -17.24 9.66
C GLU A 103 10.77 -16.05 9.30
N ALA A 104 11.02 -15.19 10.29
CA ALA A 104 11.68 -13.92 10.09
C ALA A 104 12.92 -14.08 9.19
N PRO A 105 13.00 -13.40 8.03
CA PRO A 105 14.25 -13.40 7.30
C PRO A 105 15.30 -12.73 8.19
N LYS A 106 16.25 -13.55 8.64
CA LYS A 106 17.52 -13.10 9.22
C LYS A 106 18.11 -12.11 8.23
N ASN A 107 18.31 -10.89 8.72
CA ASN A 107 19.23 -9.87 8.24
C ASN A 107 20.11 -10.30 7.05
N GLU A 108 19.75 -9.89 5.84
CA GLU A 108 20.73 -9.68 4.78
C GLU A 108 20.44 -8.38 4.03
N LYS A 109 21.40 -7.47 4.19
CA LYS A 109 21.53 -6.23 3.45
C LYS A 109 21.68 -6.58 1.97
N LYS A 110 20.94 -5.92 1.08
CA LYS A 110 21.49 -5.46 -0.20
C LYS A 110 20.68 -4.26 -0.73
N ALA A 111 21.43 -3.22 -1.04
CA ALA A 111 20.99 -1.99 -1.67
C ALA A 111 20.87 -2.17 -3.18
N LYS A 112 20.17 -1.19 -3.80
CA LYS A 112 20.07 -0.85 -5.24
C LYS A 112 19.02 -1.69 -5.99
N GLU A 113 18.06 -1.10 -6.71
CA GLU A 113 18.27 -0.24 -7.88
C GLU A 113 17.07 0.70 -8.17
N ASN A 114 17.36 1.76 -8.91
CA ASN A 114 16.63 3.00 -9.13
C ASN A 114 15.23 2.86 -9.77
N ASN A 115 14.27 3.66 -9.29
CA ASN A 115 13.41 4.43 -10.20
C ASN A 115 12.99 5.75 -9.51
N PRO A 116 13.06 6.91 -10.20
CA PRO A 116 12.91 8.21 -9.55
C PRO A 116 11.47 8.46 -9.09
N PRO A 117 11.26 9.37 -8.12
CA PRO A 117 9.92 9.79 -7.74
C PRO A 117 9.48 10.82 -8.78
N PHE A 118 8.51 10.52 -9.64
CA PHE A 118 7.93 11.57 -10.47
C PHE A 118 6.51 11.94 -10.07
N ASN A 119 6.48 13.16 -9.55
CA ASN A 119 5.36 14.07 -9.38
C ASN A 119 4.55 14.25 -10.68
N HIS A 120 3.25 14.41 -10.47
CA HIS A 120 2.39 15.42 -11.09
C HIS A 120 2.13 15.41 -12.61
N ILE A 121 0.85 15.17 -12.93
CA ILE A 121 -0.02 15.84 -13.94
C ILE A 121 0.68 16.39 -15.17
N ASN A 122 0.29 15.89 -16.36
CA ASN A 122 0.14 16.77 -17.51
C ASN A 122 -1.04 16.37 -18.39
N LEU A 123 -1.97 17.33 -18.46
CA LEU A 123 -2.95 17.55 -19.51
C LEU A 123 -2.25 17.59 -20.88
N MET A 124 -2.65 16.74 -21.81
CA MET A 124 -2.38 16.97 -23.23
C MET A 124 -3.70 16.94 -24.00
N LYS A 125 -4.19 18.16 -24.21
CA LYS A 125 -5.05 18.57 -25.32
C LYS A 125 -4.18 18.52 -26.59
N GLY A 126 -4.73 18.06 -27.72
CA GLY A 126 -4.13 18.30 -29.03
C GLY A 126 -4.16 17.11 -29.97
N GLU A 127 -5.34 16.86 -30.56
CA GLU A 127 -5.43 16.21 -31.87
C GLU A 127 -4.68 17.08 -32.88
N ASN A 128 -3.75 16.50 -33.62
CA ASN A 128 -3.40 16.95 -34.97
C ASN A 128 -2.99 15.72 -35.77
N HIS A 129 -3.94 15.29 -36.61
CA HIS A 129 -3.77 14.26 -37.62
C HIS A 129 -3.21 14.96 -38.87
N ALA A 130 -1.91 14.78 -39.14
CA ALA A 130 -1.31 15.15 -40.41
C ALA A 130 -0.88 13.86 -41.12
N LYS A 131 -1.73 13.44 -42.06
CA LYS A 131 -1.41 12.47 -43.11
C LYS A 131 -0.27 13.04 -43.96
N ASN A 132 0.71 12.22 -44.34
CA ASN A 132 1.52 12.38 -45.54
C ASN A 132 2.11 11.01 -45.93
N GLU A 133 2.39 10.86 -47.23
CA GLU A 133 2.69 9.66 -48.04
C GLU A 133 1.40 9.10 -48.68
N ASP A 134 1.12 9.29 -49.98
CA ASP A 134 1.95 9.51 -51.18
C ASP A 134 1.65 10.81 -51.96
#